data_AF-A0A8H8MTY6-F1
#
_entry.id   AF-A0A8H8MTY6-F1
#
_cell.length_a   1.000
_cell.length_b   1.000
_cell.length_c   1.000
_cell.angle_alpha   90.00
_cell.angle_beta   90.00
_cell.angle_gamma   90.00
#
_symmetry.space_group_name_H-M   'P 1'
#
loop_
_entity.id
_entity.type
_entity.pdbx_description
1 polymer ?
#
loop_
_entity_poly.entity_id
_entity_poly.type
_entity_poly.pdbx_seq_one_letter_code
_entity_poly.pdbx_strand_id
1 'polypeptide(L)'
;MLQGLSTQELCSIAPPSVSYGRDGDLVRPTNVITLGSYNWVDSQTPTIIVPGSPSIWRDPVLPLQLAPDSGPTFIDQNAHRASKSALEPAFRAISVAQGKPNGELSLAQEELDIVTDRNNLRKLLRFVCANGPNRVPNRGRNNSFRVDAQLAPNNKTLVFTRFDENTIDRSTGFKGYGHSFEEAVTTVSAPIITVNANSTRPSSLVRTGYHRIIRYDLLGLRFMVRFEVDAMTGQSLDTLTELLGATSISRPIEQGSPASNEPVTTVELQGTNLRHVLHGAMVPHESLIELKTLKMKSSLGWYVCGYQRDSQ
;
A
#
# COMPACT_ATOMS: atom_id res chain seq x y z
N MET A 1 17.06 -2.89 11.39
CA MET A 1 17.94 -1.84 10.85
C MET A 1 18.59 -2.40 9.60
N LEU A 2 18.52 -1.71 8.46
CA LEU A 2 19.21 -2.15 7.24
C LEU A 2 20.73 -2.18 7.51
N GLN A 3 21.38 -3.28 7.12
CA GLN A 3 22.83 -3.42 7.27
C GLN A 3 23.56 -2.49 6.29
N GLY A 4 24.73 -2.00 6.70
CA GLY A 4 25.59 -1.19 5.83
C GLY A 4 25.24 0.29 5.74
N LEU A 5 24.29 0.79 6.53
CA LEU A 5 24.03 2.23 6.63
C LEU A 5 25.07 2.89 7.54
N SER A 6 25.74 3.92 7.02
CA SER A 6 26.64 4.76 7.81
C SER A 6 25.83 5.71 8.69
N THR A 7 26.27 5.89 9.94
CA THR A 7 25.74 6.94 10.85
C THR A 7 26.44 8.27 10.67
N GLN A 8 27.47 8.32 9.82
CA GLN A 8 28.18 9.56 9.50
C GLN A 8 27.25 10.53 8.77
N GLU A 9 27.17 11.75 9.29
CA GLU A 9 26.53 12.84 8.56
C GLU A 9 27.37 13.18 7.33
N LEU A 10 26.80 12.96 6.15
CA LEU A 10 27.45 13.31 4.87
C LEU A 10 27.18 14.77 4.50
N CYS A 11 25.96 15.25 4.75
CA CYS A 11 25.56 16.62 4.50
C CYS A 11 24.34 17.00 5.32
N SER A 12 24.18 18.30 5.55
CA SER A 12 22.96 18.91 6.07
C SER A 12 22.30 19.70 4.95
N ILE A 13 21.01 19.46 4.73
CA ILE A 13 20.24 20.12 3.68
C ILE A 13 19.23 21.06 4.34
N ALA A 14 19.30 22.34 4.02
CA ALA A 14 18.28 23.30 4.46
C ALA A 14 16.95 23.03 3.74
N PRO A 15 15.79 23.28 4.38
CA PRO A 15 14.50 23.24 3.70
C PRO A 15 14.55 24.12 2.44
N PRO A 16 14.06 23.63 1.29
CA PRO A 16 14.11 24.41 0.07
C PRO A 16 13.30 25.70 0.21
N SER A 17 13.90 26.83 -0.19
CA SER A 17 13.20 28.09 -0.38
C SER A 17 12.29 27.96 -1.59
N VAL A 18 10.98 27.85 -1.38
CA VAL A 18 10.03 27.78 -2.49
C VAL A 18 9.91 29.19 -3.10
N SER A 19 10.63 29.45 -4.19
CA SER A 19 10.23 30.52 -5.11
C SER A 19 9.05 29.97 -5.90
N TYR A 20 7.87 30.55 -5.72
CA TYR A 20 6.75 30.28 -6.61
C TYR A 20 7.24 30.57 -8.03
N GLY A 21 7.37 29.52 -8.85
CA GLY A 21 7.39 29.73 -10.29
C GLY A 21 6.14 30.53 -10.61
N ARG A 22 6.29 31.62 -11.36
CA ARG A 22 5.16 32.18 -12.10
C ARG A 22 4.76 31.13 -13.12
N ASP A 23 4.00 30.13 -12.70
CA ASP A 23 3.05 29.44 -13.57
C ASP A 23 2.05 28.66 -12.75
N GLY A 24 0.79 28.83 -13.12
CA GLY A 24 -0.38 28.15 -12.55
C GLY A 24 -0.50 26.69 -12.98
N ASP A 25 0.62 26.02 -13.26
CA ASP A 25 0.62 24.63 -13.72
C ASP A 25 0.33 23.70 -12.55
N LEU A 26 -0.81 23.00 -12.66
CA LEU A 26 -1.23 22.00 -11.70
C LEU A 26 -0.23 20.83 -11.69
N VAL A 27 0.59 20.75 -10.65
CA VAL A 27 1.46 19.59 -10.42
C VAL A 27 0.59 18.39 -10.06
N ARG A 28 0.55 17.40 -10.95
CA ARG A 28 -0.18 16.13 -10.75
C ARG A 28 0.68 14.94 -11.17
N PRO A 29 0.52 13.78 -10.51
CA PRO A 29 1.07 12.53 -11.03
C PRO A 29 0.52 12.23 -12.42
N THR A 30 1.37 11.72 -13.30
CA THR A 30 1.02 11.26 -14.65
C THR A 30 1.47 9.83 -14.85
N ASN A 31 1.02 9.17 -15.92
CA ASN A 31 1.42 7.81 -16.28
C ASN A 31 1.25 6.79 -15.14
N VAL A 32 0.14 6.89 -14.41
CA VAL A 32 -0.16 6.03 -13.26
C VAL A 32 -0.46 4.61 -13.75
N ILE A 33 0.35 3.64 -13.32
CA ILE A 33 0.19 2.21 -13.65
C ILE A 33 0.20 1.39 -12.36
N THR A 34 -0.67 0.39 -12.26
CA THR A 34 -0.59 -0.61 -11.20
C THR A 34 0.49 -1.65 -11.54
N LEU A 35 1.45 -1.85 -10.63
CA LEU A 35 2.48 -2.88 -10.77
C LEU A 35 2.14 -4.17 -10.00
N GLY A 36 1.30 -4.08 -8.97
CA GLY A 36 0.89 -5.23 -8.18
C GLY A 36 0.11 -4.83 -6.93
N SER A 37 -0.33 -5.84 -6.18
CA SER A 37 -1.01 -5.67 -4.90
C SER A 37 -0.89 -6.93 -4.06
N TYR A 38 -1.16 -6.80 -2.76
CA TYR A 38 -1.23 -7.94 -1.86
C TYR A 38 -2.01 -7.63 -0.58
N ASN A 39 -2.56 -8.66 0.07
CA ASN A 39 -2.91 -8.59 1.49
C ASN A 39 -1.83 -9.25 2.34
N TRP A 40 -1.61 -8.74 3.54
CA TRP A 40 -1.06 -9.56 4.62
C TRP A 40 -2.12 -10.49 5.19
N VAL A 41 -1.71 -11.62 5.75
CA VAL A 41 -2.59 -12.49 6.54
C VAL A 41 -2.08 -12.65 7.96
N ASP A 42 -2.99 -12.95 8.89
CA ASP A 42 -2.60 -13.25 10.25
C ASP A 42 -2.08 -14.68 10.38
N SER A 43 -0.77 -14.82 10.19
CA SER A 43 -0.06 -16.10 10.26
C SER A 43 1.29 -15.94 10.98
N GLN A 44 1.73 -17.00 11.65
CA GLN A 44 3.01 -17.03 12.35
C GLN A 44 4.20 -16.88 11.40
N THR A 45 4.10 -17.46 10.19
CA THR A 45 5.08 -17.25 9.14
C THR A 45 4.62 -16.12 8.22
N PRO A 46 5.48 -15.16 7.88
CA PRO A 46 5.12 -14.05 6.98
C PRO A 46 4.53 -14.59 5.68
N THR A 47 3.26 -14.27 5.44
CA THR A 47 2.51 -14.79 4.31
C THR A 47 1.69 -13.66 3.71
N ILE A 48 1.70 -13.54 2.38
CA ILE A 48 0.87 -12.60 1.64
C ILE A 48 -0.06 -13.31 0.66
N ILE A 49 -1.18 -12.68 0.35
CA ILE A 49 -2.06 -13.12 -0.73
C ILE A 49 -1.85 -12.17 -1.90
N VAL A 50 -1.58 -12.71 -3.08
CA VAL A 50 -1.28 -11.94 -4.30
C VAL A 50 -2.26 -12.35 -5.41
N PRO A 51 -2.93 -11.41 -6.11
CA PRO A 51 -2.90 -9.97 -5.88
C PRO A 51 -3.69 -9.51 -4.64
N GLY A 52 -4.41 -10.41 -3.97
CA GLY A 52 -5.25 -10.06 -2.84
C GLY A 52 -6.58 -9.39 -3.26
N SER A 53 -7.29 -8.85 -2.27
CA SER A 53 -8.50 -8.03 -2.44
C SER A 53 -8.62 -7.05 -1.26
N PRO A 54 -8.91 -5.76 -1.50
CA PRO A 54 -9.30 -4.85 -0.44
C PRO A 54 -10.63 -5.25 0.21
N SER A 55 -10.93 -4.67 1.37
CA SER A 55 -12.28 -4.74 1.94
C SER A 55 -13.27 -4.00 1.03
N ILE A 56 -14.51 -4.47 0.97
CA ILE A 56 -15.56 -3.87 0.13
C ILE A 56 -16.34 -2.87 0.96
N TRP A 57 -16.46 -1.63 0.48
CA TRP A 57 -17.30 -0.60 1.07
C TRP A 57 -18.76 -1.04 1.12
N ARG A 58 -19.38 -0.78 2.26
CA ARG A 58 -20.82 -0.90 2.46
C ARG A 58 -21.36 0.44 2.93
N ASP A 59 -22.45 0.86 2.32
CA ASP A 59 -23.15 2.07 2.74
C ASP A 59 -23.77 1.85 4.13
N PRO A 60 -23.32 2.55 5.19
CA PRO A 60 -23.82 2.33 6.53
C PRO A 60 -25.17 3.00 6.73
N VAL A 61 -26.07 2.34 7.47
CA VAL A 61 -27.30 2.98 7.94
C VAL A 61 -26.95 3.99 9.04
N LEU A 62 -27.37 5.24 8.86
CA LEU A 62 -27.13 6.33 9.80
C LEU A 62 -28.33 6.55 10.74
N PRO A 63 -28.11 6.99 12.01
CA PRO A 63 -26.82 7.32 12.61
C PRO A 63 -25.99 6.08 12.97
N LEU A 64 -24.68 6.16 12.73
CA LEU A 64 -23.72 5.10 13.08
C LEU A 64 -23.04 5.43 14.42
N GLN A 65 -23.18 4.54 15.41
CA GLN A 65 -22.52 4.65 16.70
C GLN A 65 -21.34 3.67 16.76
N LEU A 66 -20.15 4.19 17.08
CA LEU A 66 -18.90 3.42 17.09
C LEU A 66 -18.30 3.39 18.49
N ALA A 67 -17.71 2.24 18.84
CA ALA A 67 -16.76 2.19 19.95
C ALA A 67 -15.45 2.91 19.56
N PRO A 68 -14.72 3.52 20.52
CA PRO A 68 -13.37 3.99 20.27
C PRO A 68 -12.44 2.86 19.82
N ASP A 69 -11.47 3.21 18.98
CA ASP A 69 -10.41 2.30 18.57
C ASP A 69 -9.69 1.73 19.82
N SER A 70 -9.48 0.42 19.83
CA SER A 70 -8.91 -0.29 20.97
C SER A 70 -7.85 -1.30 20.53
N GLY A 71 -7.00 -1.71 21.48
CA GLY A 71 -5.96 -2.69 21.24
C GLY A 71 -4.72 -2.18 20.49
N PRO A 72 -3.74 -3.07 20.25
CA PRO A 72 -2.53 -2.73 19.50
C PRO A 72 -2.82 -2.58 18.00
N THR A 73 -2.24 -1.56 17.36
CA THR A 73 -2.39 -1.31 15.92
C THR A 73 -1.03 -1.25 15.25
N PHE A 74 -0.97 -1.58 13.95
CA PHE A 74 0.29 -1.49 13.22
C PHE A 74 0.63 -0.03 12.91
N ILE A 75 1.85 0.39 13.29
CA ILE A 75 2.45 1.61 12.75
C ILE A 75 2.99 1.29 11.35
N ASP A 76 3.70 0.17 11.23
CA ASP A 76 4.24 -0.35 9.96
C ASP A 76 4.07 -1.86 9.92
N GLN A 77 3.00 -2.31 9.27
CA GLN A 77 2.68 -3.74 9.13
C GLN A 77 3.77 -4.49 8.33
N ASN A 78 4.36 -3.84 7.32
CA ASN A 78 5.36 -4.46 6.46
C ASN A 78 6.67 -4.68 7.22
N ALA A 79 7.17 -3.67 7.93
CA ALA A 79 8.35 -3.82 8.77
C ALA A 79 8.10 -4.73 9.99
N HIS A 80 6.86 -4.80 10.49
CA HIS A 80 6.51 -5.74 11.56
C HIS A 80 6.61 -7.19 11.10
N ARG A 81 5.98 -7.53 9.97
CA ARG A 81 5.88 -8.91 9.47
C ARG A 81 7.12 -9.34 8.68
N ALA A 82 7.82 -8.43 8.02
CA ALA A 82 9.04 -8.69 7.23
C ALA A 82 10.20 -7.79 7.68
N SER A 83 10.63 -7.94 8.93
CA SER A 83 11.61 -7.04 9.58
C SER A 83 12.99 -6.97 8.91
N LYS A 84 13.39 -8.01 8.16
CA LYS A 84 14.64 -8.02 7.38
C LYS A 84 14.53 -7.26 6.07
N SER A 85 13.35 -7.25 5.44
CA SER A 85 13.11 -6.62 4.15
C SER A 85 11.65 -6.19 4.03
N ALA A 86 11.36 -4.98 4.51
CA ALA A 86 9.99 -4.46 4.51
C ALA A 86 9.44 -4.27 3.09
N LEU A 87 10.27 -4.14 2.05
CA LEU A 87 9.87 -3.99 0.66
C LEU A 87 9.75 -5.32 -0.10
N GLU A 88 10.24 -6.43 0.45
CA GLU A 88 10.16 -7.73 -0.21
C GLU A 88 8.73 -8.12 -0.65
N PRO A 89 7.67 -7.91 0.17
CA PRO A 89 6.31 -8.21 -0.27
C PRO A 89 5.87 -7.44 -1.52
N ALA A 90 6.33 -6.20 -1.68
CA ALA A 90 6.04 -5.39 -2.85
C ALA A 90 6.67 -6.00 -4.10
N PHE A 91 7.96 -6.33 -4.03
CA PHE A 91 8.68 -6.98 -5.13
C PHE A 91 8.13 -8.36 -5.46
N ARG A 92 7.73 -9.13 -4.44
CA ARG A 92 7.06 -10.41 -4.64
C ARG A 92 5.75 -10.26 -5.41
N ALA A 93 4.92 -9.30 -5.01
CA ALA A 93 3.64 -9.05 -5.67
C ALA A 93 3.81 -8.64 -7.13
N ILE A 94 4.81 -7.81 -7.44
CA ILE A 94 5.12 -7.42 -8.83
C ILE A 94 5.58 -8.62 -9.66
N SER A 95 6.49 -9.44 -9.13
CA SER A 95 6.99 -10.63 -9.83
C SER A 95 5.86 -11.60 -10.20
N VAL A 96 4.91 -11.83 -9.28
CA VAL A 96 3.69 -12.61 -9.56
C VAL A 96 2.82 -11.94 -10.64
N ALA A 97 2.59 -10.62 -10.55
CA ALA A 97 1.80 -9.88 -11.54
C ALA A 97 2.43 -9.90 -12.95
N GLN A 98 3.75 -10.02 -13.05
CA GLN A 98 4.50 -10.23 -14.29
C GLN A 98 4.46 -11.68 -14.81
N GLY A 99 3.66 -12.57 -14.19
CA GLY A 99 3.58 -13.98 -14.56
C GLY A 99 4.81 -14.80 -14.13
N LYS A 100 5.58 -14.30 -13.15
CA LYS A 100 6.81 -14.93 -12.65
C LYS A 100 6.67 -15.31 -11.17
N PRO A 101 5.71 -16.18 -10.78
CA PRO A 101 5.42 -16.48 -9.37
C PRO A 101 6.61 -17.11 -8.61
N ASN A 102 7.58 -17.66 -9.34
CA ASN A 102 8.80 -18.26 -8.77
C ASN A 102 9.87 -17.22 -8.37
N GLY A 103 9.55 -15.92 -8.41
CA GLY A 103 10.36 -14.85 -7.83
C GLY A 103 11.37 -14.21 -8.76
N GLU A 104 11.30 -14.49 -10.06
CA GLU A 104 12.09 -13.73 -11.04
C GLU A 104 11.46 -12.34 -11.20
N LEU A 105 12.14 -11.32 -10.70
CA LEU A 105 11.72 -9.92 -10.79
C LEU A 105 12.52 -9.21 -11.88
N SER A 106 11.83 -8.51 -12.79
CA SER A 106 12.50 -7.55 -13.68
C SER A 106 11.77 -6.20 -13.61
N LEU A 107 12.47 -5.18 -13.13
CA LEU A 107 12.01 -3.79 -13.12
C LEU A 107 12.81 -2.92 -14.11
N ALA A 108 13.66 -3.52 -14.94
CA ALA A 108 14.54 -2.79 -15.85
C ALA A 108 13.74 -1.91 -16.83
N GLN A 109 12.63 -2.42 -17.33
CA GLN A 109 11.74 -1.71 -18.26
C GLN A 109 10.93 -0.59 -17.58
N GLU A 110 10.82 -0.59 -16.25
CA GLU A 110 10.12 0.46 -15.52
C GLU A 110 10.97 1.73 -15.38
N GLU A 111 12.28 1.65 -15.57
CA GLU A 111 13.23 2.79 -15.51
C GLU A 111 13.10 3.65 -14.24
N LEU A 112 12.73 3.03 -13.11
CA LEU A 112 12.42 3.72 -11.85
C LEU A 112 13.59 4.58 -11.35
N ASP A 113 13.29 5.80 -10.91
CA ASP A 113 14.25 6.65 -10.22
C ASP A 113 14.15 6.45 -8.70
N ILE A 114 12.93 6.29 -8.18
CA ILE A 114 12.67 6.19 -6.74
C ILE A 114 11.71 5.03 -6.45
N VAL A 115 12.10 4.15 -5.52
CA VAL A 115 11.22 3.14 -4.91
C VAL A 115 10.95 3.55 -3.47
N THR A 116 9.68 3.67 -3.08
CA THR A 116 9.35 4.13 -1.73
C THR A 116 7.97 3.70 -1.24
N ASP A 117 7.69 3.99 0.03
CA ASP A 117 6.36 3.92 0.62
C ASP A 117 5.72 5.32 0.66
N ARG A 118 4.39 5.38 0.52
CA ARG A 118 3.60 6.62 0.68
C ARG A 118 3.88 7.33 2.01
N ASN A 119 4.25 6.58 3.05
CA ASN A 119 4.61 7.16 4.35
C ASN A 119 5.87 8.05 4.29
N ASN A 120 6.90 7.64 3.54
CA ASN A 120 8.13 8.43 3.40
C ASN A 120 7.85 9.74 2.67
N LEU A 121 7.03 9.70 1.61
CA LEU A 121 6.58 10.92 0.93
C LEU A 121 5.79 11.84 1.87
N ARG A 122 4.92 11.30 2.73
CA ARG A 122 4.23 12.08 3.77
C ARG A 122 5.19 12.69 4.79
N LYS A 123 6.27 11.99 5.18
CA LYS A 123 7.31 12.50 6.09
C LYS A 123 8.03 13.70 5.45
N LEU A 124 8.46 13.56 4.20
CA LEU A 124 9.12 14.61 3.43
C LEU A 124 8.19 15.82 3.21
N LEU A 125 6.93 15.59 2.83
CA LEU A 125 5.95 16.66 2.65
C LEU A 125 5.73 17.45 3.95
N ARG A 126 5.56 16.76 5.09
CA ARG A 126 5.45 17.43 6.40
C ARG A 126 6.69 18.25 6.73
N PHE A 127 7.88 17.73 6.45
CA PHE A 127 9.13 18.46 6.68
C PHE A 127 9.19 19.78 5.90
N VAL A 128 8.85 19.75 4.60
CA VAL A 128 8.83 20.94 3.75
C VAL A 128 7.74 21.91 4.20
N CYS A 129 6.52 21.43 4.52
CA CYS A 129 5.43 22.29 4.98
C CYS A 129 5.69 22.91 6.37
N ALA A 130 6.37 22.20 7.27
CA ALA A 130 6.66 22.71 8.61
C ALA A 130 7.81 23.72 8.64
N ASN A 131 8.80 23.57 7.74
CA ASN A 131 10.02 24.36 7.77
C ASN A 131 10.17 25.34 6.59
N GLY A 132 9.35 25.20 5.54
CA GLY A 132 9.32 26.07 4.36
C GLY A 132 8.65 27.43 4.62
N PRO A 133 8.38 28.22 3.57
CA PRO A 133 7.79 29.56 3.72
C PRO A 133 6.31 29.56 4.15
N ASN A 134 5.56 28.50 3.83
CA ASN A 134 4.14 28.32 4.21
C ASN A 134 4.00 27.54 5.53
N ARG A 135 4.73 27.94 6.58
CA ARG A 135 4.75 27.20 7.85
C ARG A 135 3.36 27.09 8.44
N VAL A 136 2.91 25.87 8.69
CA VAL A 136 1.68 25.64 9.46
C VAL A 136 2.03 25.78 10.96
N PRO A 137 1.35 26.67 11.72
CA PRO A 137 1.73 26.99 13.10
C PRO A 137 1.63 25.82 14.09
N ASN A 138 0.77 24.84 13.81
CA ASN A 138 0.49 23.73 14.71
C ASN A 138 1.47 22.57 14.48
N ARG A 139 2.57 22.61 15.23
CA ARG A 139 3.54 21.50 15.30
C ARG A 139 2.86 20.28 15.94
N GLY A 140 2.68 19.21 15.17
CA GLY A 140 2.49 17.89 15.75
C GLY A 140 3.75 17.44 16.52
N ARG A 141 3.62 16.49 17.45
CA ARG A 141 4.73 16.02 18.30
C ARG A 141 5.89 15.34 17.56
N ASN A 142 5.76 15.01 16.27
CA ASN A 142 6.80 14.35 15.46
C ASN A 142 7.62 15.36 14.66
N ASN A 143 8.63 15.95 15.30
CA ASN A 143 9.55 16.91 14.67
C ASN A 143 10.76 16.25 13.99
N SER A 144 11.00 14.96 14.21
CA SER A 144 12.05 14.18 13.56
C SER A 144 11.45 12.97 12.84
N PHE A 145 12.14 12.54 11.78
CA PHE A 145 11.82 11.31 11.08
C PHE A 145 13.12 10.76 10.46
N ARG A 146 13.11 9.47 10.14
CA ARG A 146 14.18 8.80 9.43
C ARG A 146 13.62 8.08 8.21
N VAL A 147 14.37 8.13 7.11
CA VAL A 147 14.17 7.33 5.91
C VAL A 147 15.52 6.70 5.60
N ASP A 148 15.57 5.39 5.49
CA ASP A 148 16.78 4.69 5.08
C ASP A 148 16.85 4.71 3.55
N ALA A 149 17.98 5.12 2.98
CA ALA A 149 18.17 5.22 1.53
C ALA A 149 19.30 4.30 1.07
N GLN A 150 19.07 3.55 -0.01
CA GLN A 150 20.07 2.70 -0.66
C GLN A 150 20.04 2.94 -2.17
N LEU A 151 21.21 2.98 -2.80
CA LEU A 151 21.32 2.95 -4.25
C LEU A 151 21.20 1.49 -4.72
N ALA A 152 20.29 1.23 -5.65
CA ALA A 152 20.10 -0.10 -6.21
C ALA A 152 21.31 -0.50 -7.10
N PRO A 153 21.54 -1.81 -7.33
CA PRO A 153 22.68 -2.30 -8.13
C PRO A 153 22.75 -1.77 -9.58
N ASN A 154 21.66 -1.19 -10.10
CA ASN A 154 21.64 -0.54 -11.41
C ASN A 154 22.30 0.84 -11.43
N ASN A 155 22.86 1.30 -10.29
CA ASN A 155 23.51 2.61 -10.11
C ASN A 155 22.62 3.83 -10.45
N LYS A 156 21.30 3.66 -10.44
CA LYS A 156 20.33 4.71 -10.78
C LYS A 156 19.25 4.86 -9.72
N THR A 157 18.58 3.76 -9.38
CA THR A 157 17.36 3.81 -8.57
C THR A 157 17.68 3.98 -7.09
N LEU A 158 17.08 4.99 -6.45
CA LEU A 158 17.12 5.15 -5.01
C LEU A 158 15.97 4.40 -4.35
N VAL A 159 16.29 3.54 -3.39
CA VAL A 159 15.32 2.77 -2.61
C VAL A 159 15.21 3.41 -1.23
N PHE A 160 14.05 4.01 -0.95
CA PHE A 160 13.71 4.65 0.31
C PHE A 160 12.88 3.69 1.17
N THR A 161 13.53 3.07 2.15
CA THR A 161 12.89 2.19 3.12
C THR A 161 12.36 3.00 4.30
N ARG A 162 11.09 2.77 4.64
CA ARG A 162 10.45 3.37 5.81
C ARG A 162 11.17 2.93 7.08
N PHE A 163 11.45 3.90 7.95
CA PHE A 163 11.93 3.64 9.31
C PHE A 163 10.97 4.27 10.32
N ASP A 164 10.51 3.47 11.27
CA ASP A 164 9.86 3.93 12.50
C ASP A 164 10.47 3.18 13.69
N GLU A 165 10.60 3.85 14.82
CA GLU A 165 11.17 3.27 16.05
C GLU A 165 10.35 2.06 16.54
N ASN A 166 9.04 2.13 16.36
CA ASN A 166 8.09 1.09 16.71
C ASN A 166 7.27 0.70 15.48
N THR A 167 7.02 -0.59 15.33
CA THR A 167 6.17 -1.12 14.26
C THR A 167 4.72 -1.37 14.72
N ILE A 168 4.48 -1.33 16.03
CA ILE A 168 3.16 -1.45 16.66
C ILE A 168 2.97 -0.30 17.63
N ASP A 169 1.80 0.34 17.60
CA ASP A 169 1.33 1.25 18.64
C ASP A 169 0.59 0.48 19.73
N ARG A 170 1.20 0.40 20.91
CA ARG A 170 0.66 -0.23 22.12
C ARG A 170 0.10 0.76 23.13
N SER A 171 -0.08 2.02 22.76
CA SER A 171 -0.65 3.02 23.65
C SER A 171 -2.05 2.59 24.12
N THR A 172 -2.38 2.90 25.36
CA THR A 172 -3.63 2.50 26.04
C THR A 172 -4.67 3.64 26.12
N GLY A 173 -4.31 4.83 25.63
CA GLY A 173 -5.20 5.99 25.61
C GLY A 173 -6.23 5.95 24.50
N PHE A 174 -7.08 6.98 24.43
CA PHE A 174 -8.03 7.16 23.33
C PHE A 174 -7.30 7.32 21.99
N LYS A 175 -7.62 6.46 21.02
CA LYS A 175 -6.95 6.40 19.71
C LYS A 175 -7.76 7.00 18.55
N GLY A 176 -9.02 7.33 18.77
CA GLY A 176 -9.92 7.78 17.72
C GLY A 176 -11.02 6.75 17.43
N TYR A 177 -11.52 6.78 16.20
CA TYR A 177 -12.60 5.92 15.70
C TYR A 177 -12.30 5.42 14.28
N GLY A 178 -11.04 5.50 13.83
CA GLY A 178 -10.68 5.19 12.44
C GLY A 178 -10.87 3.72 12.11
N HIS A 179 -10.27 2.84 12.91
CA HIS A 179 -10.35 1.40 12.70
C HIS A 179 -11.76 0.85 12.95
N SER A 180 -12.42 1.32 14.02
CA SER A 180 -13.81 0.93 14.28
C SER A 180 -14.77 1.41 13.19
N PHE A 181 -14.48 2.55 12.55
CA PHE A 181 -15.24 2.99 11.39
C PHE A 181 -14.99 2.09 10.19
N GLU A 182 -13.73 1.80 9.84
CA GLU A 182 -13.36 0.87 8.75
C GLU A 182 -14.05 -0.49 8.91
N GLU A 183 -14.04 -1.06 10.12
CA GLU A 183 -14.70 -2.34 10.43
C GLU A 183 -16.23 -2.27 10.24
N ALA A 184 -16.86 -1.18 10.69
CA ALA A 184 -18.31 -1.02 10.61
C ALA A 184 -18.82 -0.83 9.17
N VAL A 185 -18.04 -0.20 8.30
CA VAL A 185 -18.45 0.23 6.95
C VAL A 185 -17.85 -0.60 5.82
N THR A 186 -17.14 -1.67 6.13
CA THR A 186 -16.56 -2.55 5.11
C THR A 186 -16.89 -4.03 5.35
N THR A 187 -16.71 -4.86 4.32
CA THR A 187 -16.75 -6.32 4.43
C THR A 187 -15.45 -6.91 3.90
N VAL A 188 -14.85 -7.79 4.70
CA VAL A 188 -13.68 -8.57 4.30
C VAL A 188 -14.14 -9.86 3.60
N SER A 189 -13.45 -10.26 2.53
CA SER A 189 -13.69 -11.54 1.87
C SER A 189 -13.50 -12.72 2.84
N ALA A 190 -14.24 -13.81 2.61
CA ALA A 190 -14.17 -15.03 3.41
C ALA A 190 -12.71 -15.56 3.54
N PRO A 191 -12.37 -16.23 4.66
CA PRO A 191 -11.05 -16.80 4.85
C PRO A 191 -10.67 -17.76 3.71
N ILE A 192 -9.39 -17.78 3.35
CA ILE A 192 -8.88 -18.71 2.33
C ILE A 192 -8.45 -19.99 3.01
N ILE A 193 -8.93 -21.14 2.51
CA ILE A 193 -8.41 -22.44 2.91
C ILE A 193 -7.15 -22.73 2.10
N THR A 194 -6.06 -23.05 2.78
CA THR A 194 -4.80 -23.41 2.15
C THR A 194 -4.31 -24.78 2.62
N VAL A 195 -3.59 -25.44 1.73
CA VAL A 195 -2.83 -26.66 2.03
C VAL A 195 -1.35 -26.38 1.80
N ASN A 196 -0.52 -26.93 2.68
CA ASN A 196 0.92 -26.93 2.48
C ASN A 196 1.31 -28.35 2.02
N ALA A 197 2.23 -28.47 1.06
CA ALA A 197 2.76 -29.77 0.64
C ALA A 197 3.27 -30.61 1.82
N ASN A 198 3.71 -29.96 2.90
CA ASN A 198 4.25 -30.60 4.10
C ASN A 198 3.24 -30.71 5.27
N SER A 199 1.98 -30.30 5.10
CA SER A 199 0.93 -30.37 6.15
C SER A 199 -0.34 -31.02 5.62
N THR A 200 -0.78 -32.09 6.27
CA THR A 200 -2.06 -32.75 5.98
C THR A 200 -3.27 -32.03 6.56
N ARG A 201 -3.07 -31.00 7.39
CA ARG A 201 -4.16 -30.18 7.95
C ARG A 201 -4.34 -28.90 7.14
N PRO A 202 -5.56 -28.60 6.66
CA PRO A 202 -5.85 -27.33 6.01
C PRO A 202 -5.68 -26.19 7.03
N SER A 203 -5.11 -25.08 6.57
CA SER A 203 -5.04 -23.83 7.32
C SER A 203 -5.99 -22.80 6.75
N SER A 204 -6.58 -21.97 7.61
CA SER A 204 -7.43 -20.85 7.19
C SER A 204 -6.63 -19.56 7.31
N LEU A 205 -6.57 -18.78 6.23
CA LEU A 205 -5.89 -17.49 6.18
C LEU A 205 -6.91 -16.35 6.19
N VAL A 206 -6.81 -15.51 7.22
CA VAL A 206 -7.63 -14.30 7.37
C VAL A 206 -6.84 -13.11 6.83
N ARG A 207 -7.44 -12.39 5.87
CA ARG A 207 -6.86 -11.18 5.28
C ARG A 207 -6.80 -10.06 6.33
N THR A 208 -5.74 -9.28 6.26
CA THR A 208 -5.56 -8.03 7.01
C THR A 208 -5.25 -6.91 5.99
N GLY A 209 -4.41 -5.93 6.33
CA GLY A 209 -4.09 -4.79 5.46
C GLY A 209 -3.79 -5.16 3.99
N TYR A 210 -4.47 -4.45 3.08
CA TYR A 210 -4.25 -4.52 1.64
C TYR A 210 -3.30 -3.42 1.20
N HIS A 211 -2.31 -3.77 0.38
CA HIS A 211 -1.31 -2.85 -0.13
C HIS A 211 -1.35 -2.85 -1.66
N ARG A 212 -1.37 -1.64 -2.25
CA ARG A 212 -1.22 -1.41 -3.68
C ARG A 212 0.21 -0.96 -3.97
N ILE A 213 0.76 -1.41 -5.09
CA ILE A 213 1.98 -0.89 -5.68
C ILE A 213 1.63 -0.23 -7.01
N ILE A 214 1.96 1.06 -7.15
CA ILE A 214 1.82 1.80 -8.40
C ILE A 214 3.16 2.37 -8.87
N ARG A 215 3.22 2.66 -10.16
CA ARG A 215 4.21 3.53 -10.78
C ARG A 215 3.56 4.82 -11.23
N TYR A 216 4.23 5.96 -11.10
CA TYR A 216 3.81 7.21 -11.73
C TYR A 216 4.99 8.14 -11.97
N ASP A 217 4.80 9.11 -12.86
CA ASP A 217 5.77 10.16 -13.17
C ASP A 217 5.33 11.47 -12.49
N LEU A 218 6.25 12.12 -11.77
CA LEU A 218 5.99 13.37 -11.06
C LEU A 218 7.27 14.22 -11.05
N LEU A 219 7.17 15.46 -11.56
CA LEU A 219 8.29 16.41 -11.61
C LEU A 219 9.56 15.83 -12.27
N GLY A 220 9.37 15.09 -13.37
CA GLY A 220 10.46 14.47 -14.13
C GLY A 220 11.08 13.23 -13.50
N LEU A 221 10.56 12.77 -12.35
CA LEU A 221 11.00 11.55 -11.67
C LEU A 221 9.93 10.47 -11.79
N ARG A 222 10.38 9.23 -12.00
CA ARG A 222 9.52 8.05 -12.03
C ARG A 222 9.58 7.30 -10.71
N PHE A 223 8.43 7.25 -10.04
CA PHE A 223 8.27 6.65 -8.73
C PHE A 223 7.61 5.28 -8.84
N MET A 224 8.10 4.32 -8.05
CA MET A 224 7.32 3.18 -7.57
C MET A 224 6.91 3.46 -6.12
N VAL A 225 5.60 3.45 -5.85
CA VAL A 225 5.05 3.74 -4.52
C VAL A 225 4.17 2.60 -4.06
N ARG A 226 4.46 2.09 -2.87
CA ARG A 226 3.55 1.23 -2.12
C ARG A 226 2.72 2.02 -1.12
N PHE A 227 1.44 1.69 -1.01
CA PHE A 227 0.54 2.25 -0.01
C PHE A 227 -0.54 1.25 0.41
N GLU A 228 -0.98 1.39 1.66
CA GLU A 228 -2.17 0.71 2.17
C GLU A 228 -3.44 1.32 1.56
N VAL A 229 -4.44 0.48 1.31
CA VAL A 229 -5.77 0.86 0.85
C VAL A 229 -6.80 0.33 1.83
N ASP A 230 -7.69 1.21 2.28
CA ASP A 230 -8.68 0.89 3.31
C ASP A 230 -9.81 0.02 2.74
N ALA A 231 -10.33 0.38 1.56
CA ALA A 231 -11.39 -0.37 0.91
C ALA A 231 -11.46 -0.15 -0.61
N MET A 232 -12.43 -0.80 -1.24
CA MET A 232 -12.87 -0.54 -2.61
C MET A 232 -14.39 -0.35 -2.67
N THR A 233 -14.88 0.39 -3.65
CA THR A 233 -16.31 0.42 -3.97
C THR A 233 -16.77 -0.97 -4.42
N GLY A 234 -17.92 -1.43 -3.93
CA GLY A 234 -18.53 -2.67 -4.42
C GLY A 234 -18.79 -2.57 -5.92
N GLN A 235 -18.25 -3.52 -6.70
CA GLN A 235 -18.62 -3.67 -8.10
C GLN A 235 -19.95 -4.43 -8.15
N SER A 236 -20.90 -3.98 -8.95
CA SER A 236 -22.08 -4.80 -9.25
C SER A 236 -21.62 -6.11 -9.89
N LEU A 237 -22.35 -7.21 -9.65
CA LEU A 237 -22.01 -8.52 -10.20
C LEU A 237 -21.81 -8.47 -11.74
N ASP A 238 -22.55 -7.58 -12.42
CA ASP A 238 -22.52 -7.36 -13.86
C ASP A 238 -21.16 -6.77 -14.33
N THR A 239 -20.56 -5.92 -13.51
CA THR A 239 -19.28 -5.25 -13.78
C THR A 239 -18.10 -6.22 -13.68
N LEU A 240 -18.19 -7.21 -12.78
CA LEU A 240 -17.16 -8.25 -12.65
C LEU A 240 -17.12 -9.16 -13.89
N THR A 241 -18.27 -9.44 -14.52
CA THR A 241 -18.33 -10.25 -15.74
C THR A 241 -17.73 -9.53 -16.94
N GLU A 242 -17.93 -8.22 -17.08
CA GLU A 242 -17.32 -7.41 -18.14
C GLU A 242 -15.81 -7.21 -17.96
N LEU A 243 -15.34 -6.97 -16.72
CA LEU A 243 -13.91 -6.82 -16.42
C LEU A 243 -13.11 -8.10 -16.67
N LEU A 244 -13.67 -9.27 -16.34
CA LEU A 244 -13.08 -10.56 -16.67
C LEU A 244 -12.98 -10.78 -18.19
N GLY A 245 -13.92 -10.23 -18.98
CA GLY A 245 -13.90 -10.29 -20.44
C GLY A 245 -12.89 -9.32 -21.08
N ALA A 246 -12.74 -8.11 -20.53
CA ALA A 246 -11.94 -7.04 -21.14
C ALA A 246 -10.42 -7.14 -20.87
N THR A 247 -9.97 -7.88 -19.85
CA THR A 247 -8.53 -8.01 -19.52
C THR A 247 -7.79 -9.08 -20.32
N SER A 248 -8.39 -9.63 -21.38
CA SER A 248 -7.76 -10.63 -22.26
C SER A 248 -6.72 -10.01 -23.21
N ILE A 249 -5.64 -9.45 -22.67
CA ILE A 249 -4.40 -9.23 -23.41
C ILE A 249 -3.23 -9.79 -22.59
N SER A 250 -2.76 -10.96 -23.03
CA SER A 250 -1.52 -11.68 -22.68
C SER A 250 -1.59 -12.76 -21.57
N ARG A 251 -1.81 -13.99 -22.06
CA ARG A 251 -1.54 -15.33 -21.49
C ARG A 251 -2.38 -15.78 -20.27
N PRO A 252 -2.92 -17.01 -20.30
CA PRO A 252 -3.68 -17.56 -19.20
C PRO A 252 -2.71 -17.88 -18.06
N ILE A 253 -2.71 -17.03 -17.04
CA ILE A 253 -2.46 -17.52 -15.69
C ILE A 253 -3.67 -18.39 -15.39
N GLU A 254 -3.46 -19.63 -14.91
CA GLU A 254 -4.54 -20.42 -14.30
C GLU A 254 -5.03 -19.64 -13.07
N GLN A 255 -5.95 -18.70 -13.32
CA GLN A 255 -6.61 -17.90 -12.32
C GLN A 255 -7.57 -18.84 -11.60
N GLY A 256 -7.23 -19.18 -10.35
CA GLY A 256 -8.18 -19.84 -9.46
C GLY A 256 -9.46 -19.02 -9.40
N SER A 257 -10.58 -19.65 -9.75
CA SER A 257 -11.91 -19.06 -9.68
C SER A 257 -12.12 -18.40 -8.30
N PRO A 258 -12.76 -17.20 -8.23
CA PRO A 258 -12.96 -16.48 -6.96
C PRO A 258 -13.93 -17.18 -5.99
N ALA A 259 -14.40 -18.39 -6.30
CA ALA A 259 -15.46 -19.10 -5.59
C ALA A 259 -15.24 -20.63 -5.44
N SER A 260 -14.07 -21.17 -5.79
CA SER A 260 -13.81 -22.59 -5.50
C SER A 260 -13.41 -22.75 -4.04
N ASN A 261 -14.13 -23.58 -3.28
CA ASN A 261 -13.72 -24.04 -1.93
C ASN A 261 -12.46 -24.93 -1.96
N GLU A 262 -11.80 -25.04 -3.12
CA GLU A 262 -10.60 -25.83 -3.29
C GLU A 262 -9.43 -25.20 -2.52
N PRO A 263 -8.68 -25.99 -1.74
CA PRO A 263 -7.55 -25.47 -1.01
C PRO A 263 -6.49 -24.88 -1.94
N VAL A 264 -6.04 -23.66 -1.65
CA VAL A 264 -4.99 -23.00 -2.46
C VAL A 264 -3.60 -23.41 -1.96
N THR A 265 -2.69 -23.67 -2.89
CA THR A 265 -1.30 -23.99 -2.58
C THR A 265 -0.53 -22.75 -2.12
N THR A 266 0.28 -22.92 -1.07
CA THR A 266 1.23 -21.90 -0.61
C THR A 266 2.56 -22.04 -1.36
N VAL A 267 3.07 -20.93 -1.89
CA VAL A 267 4.35 -20.88 -2.60
C VAL A 267 5.45 -20.37 -1.67
N GLU A 268 6.54 -21.13 -1.57
CA GLU A 268 7.73 -20.82 -0.78
C GLU A 268 8.92 -20.67 -1.73
N LEU A 269 9.76 -19.63 -1.53
CA LEU A 269 10.97 -19.43 -2.33
C LEU A 269 12.22 -19.53 -1.47
N GLN A 270 13.31 -19.96 -2.08
CA GLN A 270 14.60 -20.04 -1.41
C GLN A 270 15.13 -18.64 -1.05
N GLY A 271 15.85 -18.55 0.08
CA GLY A 271 16.49 -17.31 0.53
C GLY A 271 15.59 -16.35 1.31
N THR A 272 14.32 -16.67 1.51
CA THR A 272 13.37 -15.84 2.26
C THR A 272 12.36 -16.70 3.04
N ASN A 273 11.82 -16.15 4.12
CA ASN A 273 10.71 -16.73 4.88
C ASN A 273 9.33 -16.20 4.46
N LEU A 274 9.27 -15.28 3.49
CA LEU A 274 8.02 -14.77 2.95
C LEU A 274 7.38 -15.80 2.01
N ARG A 275 6.19 -16.23 2.38
CA ARG A 275 5.33 -17.11 1.57
C ARG A 275 4.29 -16.28 0.82
N HIS A 276 3.80 -16.79 -0.29
CA HIS A 276 2.63 -16.19 -0.93
C HIS A 276 1.59 -17.23 -1.38
N VAL A 277 0.36 -16.78 -1.51
CA VAL A 277 -0.78 -17.55 -2.00
C VAL A 277 -1.39 -16.79 -3.18
N LEU A 278 -1.66 -17.49 -4.28
CA LEU A 278 -2.28 -16.92 -5.46
C LEU A 278 -3.80 -16.91 -5.28
N HIS A 279 -4.37 -15.77 -4.92
CA HIS A 279 -5.82 -15.61 -4.75
C HIS A 279 -6.24 -14.15 -4.84
N GLY A 280 -7.44 -13.91 -5.37
CA GLY A 280 -8.03 -12.59 -5.52
C GLY A 280 -7.83 -12.06 -6.94
N ALA A 281 -8.09 -10.78 -7.14
CA ALA A 281 -7.98 -10.14 -8.44
C ALA A 281 -7.38 -8.74 -8.30
N MET A 282 -6.68 -8.30 -9.33
CA MET A 282 -6.14 -6.95 -9.38
C MET A 282 -7.30 -5.99 -9.64
N VAL A 283 -7.74 -5.29 -8.61
CA VAL A 283 -8.91 -4.39 -8.72
C VAL A 283 -8.52 -3.07 -9.40
N PRO A 284 -9.45 -2.39 -10.11
CA PRO A 284 -9.16 -1.10 -10.74
C PRO A 284 -8.69 -0.03 -9.74
N HIS A 285 -7.93 0.95 -10.22
CA HIS A 285 -7.38 1.99 -9.35
C HIS A 285 -8.48 2.95 -8.87
N GLU A 286 -9.41 3.28 -9.77
CA GLU A 286 -10.53 4.18 -9.56
C GLU A 286 -11.59 3.65 -8.58
N SER A 287 -11.61 2.35 -8.30
CA SER A 287 -12.50 1.77 -7.30
C SER A 287 -11.94 1.84 -5.89
N LEU A 288 -10.66 2.20 -5.71
CA LEU A 288 -10.03 2.24 -4.40
C LEU A 288 -10.49 3.45 -3.60
N ILE A 289 -10.71 3.26 -2.30
CA ILE A 289 -11.12 4.34 -1.40
C ILE A 289 -10.25 4.36 -0.13
N GLU A 290 -10.00 5.58 0.36
CA GLU A 290 -9.42 5.84 1.68
C GLU A 290 -10.56 6.29 2.60
N LEU A 291 -10.64 5.69 3.78
CA LEU A 291 -11.62 5.99 4.80
C LEU A 291 -10.98 6.85 5.89
N LYS A 292 -11.67 7.91 6.32
CA LYS A 292 -11.18 8.81 7.36
C LYS A 292 -12.29 9.26 8.28
N THR A 293 -11.99 9.28 9.58
CA THR A 293 -12.83 9.90 10.60
C THR A 293 -12.21 11.22 11.03
N LEU A 294 -13.06 12.23 11.21
CA LEU A 294 -12.63 13.56 11.62
C LEU A 294 -13.70 14.20 12.50
N LYS A 295 -13.26 14.87 13.58
CA LYS A 295 -14.16 15.68 14.39
C LYS A 295 -14.44 16.97 13.63
N MET A 296 -15.67 17.17 13.17
CA MET A 296 -16.06 18.45 12.57
C MET A 296 -15.89 19.58 13.59
N LYS A 297 -14.99 20.52 13.28
CA LYS A 297 -14.85 21.81 13.99
C LYS A 297 -15.30 23.01 13.13
N SER A 298 -15.49 22.82 11.82
CA SER A 298 -16.02 23.78 10.83
C SER A 298 -16.33 23.06 9.50
N SER A 299 -16.96 23.74 8.54
CA SER A 299 -17.39 23.21 7.24
C SER A 299 -16.24 22.59 6.44
N LEU A 300 -16.41 21.36 5.94
CA LEU A 300 -15.46 20.73 5.01
C LEU A 300 -15.50 21.49 3.66
N GLY A 301 -14.36 21.97 3.20
CA GLY A 301 -14.20 22.36 1.80
C GLY A 301 -14.10 21.11 0.95
N TRP A 302 -15.12 20.82 0.14
CA TRP A 302 -15.07 19.76 -0.85
C TRP A 302 -14.19 20.22 -2.02
N TYR A 303 -13.11 19.49 -2.28
CA TYR A 303 -12.32 19.66 -3.49
C TYR A 303 -12.56 18.44 -4.37
N VAL A 304 -13.31 18.63 -5.47
CA VAL A 304 -13.42 17.60 -6.51
C VAL A 304 -12.15 17.70 -7.35
N CYS A 305 -11.24 16.75 -7.19
CA CYS A 305 -10.14 16.58 -8.14
C CYS A 305 -10.71 15.92 -9.39
N GLY A 306 -11.29 16.73 -10.29
CA GLY A 306 -11.97 16.26 -11.48
C GLY A 306 -11.01 15.55 -12.43
N TYR A 307 -11.24 14.26 -12.65
CA TYR A 307 -10.81 13.58 -13.86
C TYR A 307 -11.72 14.07 -14.98
N GLN A 308 -11.34 15.14 -15.68
CA GLN A 308 -11.97 15.42 -16.97
C GLN A 308 -11.53 14.27 -17.90
N ARG A 309 -12.46 13.36 -18.21
CA ARG A 309 -12.32 12.57 -19.43
C ARG A 309 -12.45 13.57 -20.56
N ASP A 310 -11.37 13.79 -21.29
CA ASP A 310 -11.47 14.40 -22.61
C ASP A 310 -12.33 13.47 -23.46
N SER A 311 -13.60 13.84 -23.63
CA SER A 311 -14.49 13.24 -24.62
C SER A 311 -14.09 13.79 -25.99
N GLN A 312 -13.55 12.92 -26.84
CA GLN A 312 -13.70 13.06 -28.29
C GLN A 312 -15.12 12.66 -28.69
#